data_AF-A0A1Y6LIU3-F1
#
_entry.id   AF-A0A1Y6LIU3-F1
#
_cell.length_a   1.000
_cell.length_b   1.000
_cell.length_c   1.000
_cell.angle_alpha   90.00
_cell.angle_beta   90.00
_cell.angle_gamma   90.00
#
_symmetry.space_group_name_H-M   'P 1'
#
loop_
_entity.id
_entity.type
_entity.pdbx_description
1 polymer ?
#
loop_
_entity_poly.entity_id
_entity_poly.type
_entity_poly.pdbx_seq_one_letter_code
_entity_poly.pdbx_strand_id
1 'polypeptide(L)'
;MKTVFSGLALPTLALALPQILSGANSGQKLGLPTVGGLLNDVSGLLGSVASSINPDNKRPEPGYEFIAPGPNDSRGPCPGLNLLANYGYLPRNGHVTSSQVIEAVARGFNMGADLATVLAVFAVLSDGDIETQSWWLGAGPNNVGDLNRHSTVEADISPNKEDFYNGCGDNHHISSRIFKQNVEFVKQDPNKEFSYDVMRRQYSANAAFSKQYNPYLYYFPFPSIVSVVAFNFYPEYFSNGTYGAGGVANYESISSIVGAKYDKKTGDYEYVPERWPENWYRRATPYGAVEALTDGFTRIYPANPVAMAFGQIGTPNLNATTLLCNAFQGLNSVTPLAIAGQSRGAQASVTWALGKLIDVGLDGTTLGCPKTTISQNFYPDVKGGPLQPPPVQTKNNGNNVYNKVYHRTAPKQPICDITAPAAPAY
;
A
#
# COMPACT_ATOMS: atom_id res chain seq x y z
N MET A 1 -47.49 16.59 31.83
CA MET A 1 -47.25 17.80 31.00
C MET A 1 -46.61 17.32 29.70
N LYS A 2 -47.40 17.12 28.63
CA LYS A 2 -47.50 17.98 27.41
C LYS A 2 -46.12 18.29 26.77
N THR A 3 -45.68 17.53 25.75
CA THR A 3 -45.61 17.85 24.28
C THR A 3 -44.70 19.05 23.95
N VAL A 4 -43.74 19.00 23.01
CA VAL A 4 -43.79 18.99 21.51
C VAL A 4 -42.38 18.58 21.00
N PHE A 5 -42.10 17.54 20.20
CA PHE A 5 -42.34 17.17 18.77
C PHE A 5 -41.70 18.05 17.67
N SER A 6 -41.10 17.33 16.69
CA SER A 6 -40.63 17.72 15.34
C SER A 6 -39.14 18.09 15.27
N GLY A 7 -38.31 17.51 14.40
CA GLY A 7 -38.51 16.59 13.28
C GLY A 7 -37.37 16.82 12.29
N LEU A 8 -36.88 15.76 11.62
CA LEU A 8 -36.55 15.73 10.19
C LEU A 8 -36.05 14.34 9.81
N ALA A 9 -36.83 13.72 8.93
CA ALA A 9 -36.69 12.39 8.39
C ALA A 9 -35.79 12.40 7.13
N LEU A 10 -35.22 11.23 6.83
CA LEU A 10 -34.61 10.89 5.55
C LEU A 10 -35.60 11.07 4.38
N PRO A 11 -35.13 11.45 3.18
CA PRO A 11 -35.81 11.11 1.94
C PRO A 11 -35.16 9.92 1.24
N THR A 12 -36.04 8.99 0.87
CA THR A 12 -35.87 7.81 0.03
C THR A 12 -35.67 8.14 -1.45
N LEU A 13 -34.95 7.24 -2.12
CA LEU A 13 -34.98 6.89 -3.55
C LEU A 13 -36.28 7.29 -4.29
N ALA A 14 -36.15 8.09 -5.37
CA ALA A 14 -36.88 7.99 -6.64
C ALA A 14 -36.70 9.31 -7.42
N LEU A 15 -36.13 9.23 -8.63
CA LEU A 15 -36.57 9.94 -9.85
C LEU A 15 -35.59 9.64 -10.98
N ALA A 16 -35.96 8.63 -11.76
CA ALA A 16 -35.40 8.33 -13.07
C ALA A 16 -36.21 9.06 -14.16
N LEU A 17 -35.51 9.56 -15.17
CA LEU A 17 -35.92 9.77 -16.57
C LEU A 17 -37.25 10.51 -16.84
N PRO A 18 -37.23 11.79 -17.26
CA PRO A 18 -38.30 12.37 -18.04
C PRO A 18 -38.03 12.18 -19.55
N GLN A 19 -39.10 11.90 -20.29
CA GLN A 19 -39.19 11.81 -21.76
C GLN A 19 -38.83 10.46 -22.38
N ILE A 20 -39.85 9.61 -22.56
CA ILE A 20 -40.30 9.01 -23.84
C ILE A 20 -41.61 8.30 -23.51
N LEU A 21 -42.73 9.03 -23.61
CA LEU A 21 -44.09 8.48 -23.63
C LEU A 21 -44.98 9.48 -24.39
N SER A 22 -44.73 9.57 -25.70
CA SER A 22 -45.67 10.15 -26.66
C SER A 22 -45.38 9.52 -28.02
N GLY A 23 -46.03 8.41 -28.33
CA GLY A 23 -45.85 7.74 -29.63
C GLY A 23 -46.28 6.28 -29.66
N ALA A 24 -47.45 5.93 -29.09
CA ALA A 24 -48.07 4.65 -29.40
C ALA A 24 -48.92 4.83 -30.66
N ASN A 25 -48.36 4.51 -31.83
CA ASN A 25 -49.12 4.26 -33.04
C ASN A 25 -48.67 2.92 -33.66
N SER A 26 -49.64 2.00 -33.73
CA SER A 26 -49.79 0.81 -34.56
C SER A 26 -48.56 0.21 -35.27
N GLY A 27 -48.26 -1.03 -34.86
CA GLY A 27 -48.05 -2.14 -35.79
C GLY A 27 -46.67 -2.28 -36.42
N GLN A 28 -45.72 -2.89 -35.71
CA GLN A 28 -44.59 -3.58 -36.35
C GLN A 28 -44.28 -4.91 -35.65
N LYS A 29 -44.27 -5.97 -36.47
CA LYS A 29 -43.96 -7.36 -36.11
C LYS A 29 -42.53 -7.45 -35.56
N LEU A 30 -42.33 -8.20 -34.48
CA LEU A 30 -41.01 -8.65 -34.03
C LEU A 30 -40.35 -9.46 -35.15
N GLY A 31 -39.44 -8.84 -35.89
CA GLY A 31 -38.47 -9.51 -36.75
C GLY A 31 -37.23 -9.84 -35.93
N LEU A 32 -36.73 -11.07 -36.01
CA LEU A 32 -35.41 -11.45 -35.51
C LEU A 32 -34.37 -10.47 -36.07
N PRO A 33 -33.48 -9.88 -35.25
CA PRO A 33 -32.47 -8.95 -35.75
C PRO A 33 -31.44 -9.73 -36.57
N THR A 34 -31.34 -9.37 -37.85
CA THR A 34 -30.25 -9.78 -38.73
C THR A 34 -28.92 -9.25 -38.21
N VAL A 35 -27.87 -10.06 -38.35
CA VAL A 35 -26.47 -9.82 -37.91
C VAL A 35 -25.92 -8.42 -38.26
N GLY A 36 -26.45 -7.75 -39.30
CA GLY A 36 -26.08 -6.37 -39.67
C GLY A 36 -26.54 -5.27 -38.70
N GLY A 37 -27.63 -5.46 -37.94
CA GLY A 37 -28.08 -4.50 -36.93
C GLY A 37 -27.17 -4.49 -35.70
N LEU A 38 -26.72 -5.66 -35.28
CA LEU A 38 -25.82 -5.84 -34.14
C LEU A 38 -24.45 -5.19 -34.37
N LEU A 39 -23.96 -5.16 -35.62
CA LEU A 39 -22.67 -4.55 -35.96
C LEU A 39 -22.72 -3.01 -35.95
N ASN A 40 -23.87 -2.42 -36.32
CA ASN A 40 -24.06 -0.97 -36.24
C ASN A 40 -24.29 -0.52 -34.80
N ASP A 41 -24.97 -1.33 -33.98
CA ASP A 41 -25.14 -1.07 -32.54
C ASP A 41 -23.82 -1.22 -31.79
N VAL A 42 -23.00 -2.23 -32.11
CA VAL A 42 -21.65 -2.38 -31.54
C VAL A 42 -20.73 -1.25 -31.99
N SER A 43 -20.81 -0.79 -33.23
CA SER A 43 -20.00 0.34 -33.72
C SER A 43 -20.42 1.68 -33.11
N GLY A 44 -21.73 1.88 -32.90
CA GLY A 44 -22.28 3.04 -32.18
C GLY A 44 -21.92 3.02 -30.69
N LEU A 45 -21.95 1.85 -30.05
CA LEU A 45 -21.54 1.67 -28.66
C LEU A 45 -20.03 1.89 -28.50
N LEU A 46 -19.20 1.34 -29.39
CA LEU A 46 -17.74 1.58 -29.42
C LEU A 46 -17.41 3.06 -29.68
N GLY A 47 -18.16 3.74 -30.56
CA GLY A 47 -18.01 5.20 -30.78
C GLY A 47 -18.41 6.04 -29.57
N SER A 48 -19.44 5.62 -28.82
CA SER A 48 -19.85 6.29 -27.58
C SER A 48 -18.89 6.04 -26.40
N VAL A 49 -18.28 4.85 -26.31
CA VAL A 49 -17.26 4.54 -25.29
C VAL A 49 -15.92 5.23 -25.63
N ALA A 50 -15.55 5.29 -26.91
CA ALA A 50 -14.37 6.02 -27.39
C ALA A 50 -14.42 7.53 -27.12
N SER A 51 -15.62 8.11 -26.92
CA SER A 51 -15.77 9.52 -26.55
C SER A 51 -15.42 9.84 -25.08
N SER A 52 -15.13 8.82 -24.25
CA SER A 52 -14.87 8.98 -22.80
C SER A 52 -13.40 8.80 -22.37
N ILE A 53 -12.53 8.30 -23.26
CA ILE A 53 -11.13 8.05 -22.94
C ILE A 53 -10.30 9.25 -23.37
N ASN A 54 -9.78 10.01 -22.41
CA ASN A 54 -8.87 11.11 -22.73
C ASN A 54 -7.52 10.52 -23.19
N PRO A 55 -7.06 10.77 -24.44
CA PRO A 55 -5.79 10.27 -24.94
C PRO A 55 -4.58 10.70 -24.10
N ASP A 56 -4.65 11.87 -23.44
CA ASP A 56 -3.59 12.39 -22.58
C ASP A 56 -3.40 11.56 -21.30
N ASN A 57 -4.33 10.66 -20.99
CA ASN A 57 -4.24 9.73 -19.86
C ASN A 57 -3.50 8.43 -20.21
N LYS A 58 -3.13 8.19 -21.48
CA LYS A 58 -2.41 6.98 -21.87
C LYS A 58 -1.07 6.88 -21.15
N ARG A 59 -0.75 5.74 -20.53
CA ARG A 59 0.57 5.48 -19.94
C ARG A 59 1.18 4.17 -20.47
N PRO A 60 2.52 4.10 -20.55
CA PRO A 60 3.45 5.22 -20.40
C PRO A 60 3.29 6.27 -21.53
N GLU A 61 3.74 7.49 -21.27
CA GLU A 61 3.84 8.53 -22.30
C GLU A 61 5.03 8.27 -23.24
N PRO A 62 5.02 8.79 -24.48
CA PRO A 62 6.20 8.77 -25.34
C PRO A 62 7.44 9.32 -24.64
N GLY A 63 8.58 8.62 -24.77
CA GLY A 63 9.84 8.96 -24.09
C GLY A 63 10.01 8.35 -22.70
N TYR A 64 8.97 7.76 -22.12
CA TYR A 64 9.03 7.01 -20.86
C TYR A 64 8.98 5.52 -21.14
N GLU A 65 10.11 4.94 -21.54
CA GLU A 65 10.19 3.52 -21.88
C GLU A 65 10.49 2.66 -20.65
N PHE A 66 9.96 1.44 -20.66
CA PHE A 66 10.26 0.46 -19.62
C PHE A 66 11.74 0.05 -19.69
N ILE A 67 12.43 0.15 -18.56
CA ILE A 67 13.75 -0.45 -18.36
C ILE A 67 13.67 -1.24 -17.05
N ALA A 68 14.02 -2.52 -17.11
CA ALA A 68 14.07 -3.36 -15.92
C ALA A 68 15.11 -2.79 -14.94
N PRO A 69 14.80 -2.72 -13.64
CA PRO A 69 15.73 -2.25 -12.64
C PRO A 69 16.98 -3.14 -12.62
N GLY A 70 18.15 -2.50 -12.61
CA GLY A 70 19.43 -3.16 -12.46
C GLY A 70 19.72 -3.56 -11.00
N PRO A 71 20.83 -4.26 -10.74
CA PRO A 71 21.18 -4.75 -9.41
C PRO A 71 21.36 -3.66 -8.34
N ASN A 72 21.61 -2.41 -8.76
CA ASN A 72 21.82 -1.27 -7.86
C ASN A 72 20.63 -0.30 -7.83
N ASP A 73 19.54 -0.61 -8.54
CA ASP A 73 18.36 0.23 -8.58
C ASP A 73 17.44 -0.13 -7.40
N SER A 74 17.10 0.88 -6.60
CA SER A 74 16.32 0.71 -5.38
C SER A 74 14.82 0.65 -5.64
N ARG A 75 14.17 -0.38 -5.10
CA ARG A 75 12.73 -0.65 -5.23
C ARG A 75 12.25 -1.25 -3.92
N GLY A 76 11.10 -0.80 -3.43
CA GLY A 76 10.60 -1.19 -2.11
C GLY A 76 9.12 -1.58 -2.11
N PRO A 77 8.36 -1.30 -1.05
CA PRO A 77 7.04 -1.90 -0.86
C PRO A 77 5.95 -1.28 -1.75
N CYS A 78 6.17 -0.08 -2.29
CA CYS A 78 5.17 0.65 -3.08
C CYS A 78 5.27 0.30 -4.58
N PRO A 79 4.34 -0.50 -5.14
CA PRO A 79 4.42 -0.91 -6.54
C PRO A 79 4.26 0.27 -7.51
N GLY A 80 3.46 1.28 -7.15
CA GLY A 80 3.27 2.46 -7.98
C GLY A 80 4.56 3.28 -8.15
N LEU A 81 5.32 3.51 -7.08
CA LEU A 81 6.60 4.23 -7.16
C LEU A 81 7.66 3.41 -7.88
N ASN A 82 7.72 2.10 -7.62
CA ASN A 82 8.62 1.18 -8.30
C ASN A 82 8.40 1.19 -9.82
N LEU A 83 7.14 1.12 -10.24
CA LEU A 83 6.73 1.24 -11.63
C LEU A 83 7.18 2.57 -12.22
N LEU A 84 6.90 3.70 -11.56
CA LEU A 84 7.27 5.02 -12.06
C LEU A 84 8.78 5.16 -12.27
N ALA A 85 9.60 4.59 -11.38
CA ALA A 85 11.05 4.51 -11.56
C ALA A 85 11.45 3.58 -12.72
N ASN A 86 10.76 2.45 -12.93
CA ASN A 86 10.99 1.54 -14.06
C ASN A 86 10.69 2.17 -15.44
N TYR A 87 9.89 3.24 -15.49
CA TYR A 87 9.61 3.99 -16.73
C TYR A 87 10.36 5.33 -16.82
N GLY A 88 11.09 5.73 -15.78
CA GLY A 88 11.84 6.99 -15.75
C GLY A 88 11.01 8.23 -15.43
N TYR A 89 9.79 8.06 -14.91
CA TYR A 89 9.03 9.15 -14.28
C TYR A 89 9.69 9.62 -12.98
N LEU A 90 10.35 8.68 -12.30
CA LEU A 90 11.26 8.92 -11.20
C LEU A 90 12.69 8.54 -11.61
N PRO A 91 13.72 9.07 -10.93
CA PRO A 91 15.08 8.57 -11.06
C PRO A 91 15.13 7.04 -11.00
N ARG A 92 15.70 6.41 -12.04
CA ARG A 92 15.67 4.95 -12.21
C ARG A 92 16.42 4.20 -11.11
N ASN A 93 17.42 4.85 -10.51
CA ASN A 93 18.16 4.35 -9.35
C ASN A 93 17.32 4.23 -8.08
N GLY A 94 16.13 4.85 -8.04
CA GLY A 94 15.23 4.79 -6.89
C GLY A 94 15.56 5.75 -5.75
N HIS A 95 16.49 6.70 -5.94
CA HIS A 95 16.67 7.82 -5.00
C HIS A 95 15.89 9.03 -5.49
N VAL A 96 14.93 9.50 -4.70
CA VAL A 96 13.90 10.45 -5.16
C VAL A 96 13.75 11.61 -4.19
N THR A 97 13.32 12.77 -4.70
CA THR A 97 12.88 13.90 -3.86
C THR A 97 11.36 13.95 -3.75
N SER A 98 10.85 14.62 -2.71
CA SER A 98 9.42 14.88 -2.51
C SER A 98 8.75 15.50 -3.74
N SER A 99 9.40 16.51 -4.36
CA SER A 99 8.91 17.19 -5.56
C SER A 99 8.80 16.26 -6.76
N GLN A 100 9.83 15.43 -7.01
CA GLN A 100 9.82 14.43 -8.07
C GLN A 100 8.67 13.44 -7.90
N VAL A 101 8.45 12.97 -6.65
CA VAL A 101 7.37 12.03 -6.35
C VAL A 101 6.00 12.66 -6.56
N ILE A 102 5.75 13.86 -6.05
CA ILE A 102 4.46 14.56 -6.21
C ILE A 102 4.12 14.75 -7.70
N GLU A 103 5.10 15.17 -8.51
CA GLU A 103 4.91 15.31 -9.95
C GLU A 103 4.65 13.94 -10.62
N ALA A 104 5.48 12.93 -10.32
CA ALA A 104 5.40 11.63 -10.95
C ALA A 104 4.09 10.89 -10.65
N VAL A 105 3.57 10.94 -9.42
CA VAL A 105 2.30 10.26 -9.06
C VAL A 105 1.08 10.99 -9.61
N ALA A 106 1.12 12.32 -9.68
CA ALA A 106 0.09 13.10 -10.37
C ALA A 106 0.08 12.77 -11.87
N ARG A 107 1.25 12.77 -12.50
CA ARG A 107 1.39 12.48 -13.93
C ARG A 107 1.08 11.03 -14.28
N GLY A 108 1.56 10.07 -13.50
CA GLY A 108 1.42 8.64 -13.78
C GLY A 108 0.04 8.07 -13.44
N PHE A 109 -0.52 8.47 -12.30
CA PHE A 109 -1.74 7.84 -11.75
C PHE A 109 -2.90 8.82 -11.50
N ASN A 110 -2.72 10.11 -11.75
CA ASN A 110 -3.70 11.15 -11.40
C ASN A 110 -3.99 11.24 -9.90
N MET A 111 -2.94 11.04 -9.09
CA MET A 111 -3.03 11.26 -7.64
C MET A 111 -3.19 12.75 -7.36
N GLY A 112 -4.13 13.08 -6.47
CA GLY A 112 -4.33 14.44 -5.99
C GLY A 112 -3.08 14.98 -5.31
N ALA A 113 -2.76 16.25 -5.55
CA ALA A 113 -1.57 16.89 -4.99
C ALA A 113 -1.61 16.90 -3.45
N ASP A 114 -2.80 16.96 -2.86
CA ASP A 114 -3.02 16.85 -1.42
C ASP A 114 -2.56 15.50 -0.86
N LEU A 115 -3.02 14.38 -1.43
CA LEU A 115 -2.61 13.04 -1.00
C LEU A 115 -1.12 12.82 -1.25
N ALA A 116 -0.63 13.20 -2.43
CA ALA A 116 0.78 13.06 -2.78
C ALA A 116 1.68 13.83 -1.80
N THR A 117 1.31 15.06 -1.46
CA THR A 117 2.07 15.89 -0.52
C THR A 117 2.07 15.29 0.87
N VAL A 118 0.92 14.85 1.37
CA VAL A 118 0.80 14.23 2.70
C VAL A 118 1.71 13.00 2.79
N LEU A 119 1.63 12.08 1.81
CA LEU A 119 2.47 10.88 1.78
C LEU A 119 3.97 11.21 1.65
N ALA A 120 4.34 12.20 0.83
CA ALA A 120 5.73 12.62 0.66
C ALA A 120 6.31 13.25 1.93
N VAL A 121 5.53 14.09 2.63
CA VAL A 121 5.95 14.67 3.92
C VAL A 121 6.23 13.56 4.92
N PHE A 122 5.37 12.55 4.99
CA PHE A 122 5.60 11.43 5.90
C PHE A 122 6.84 10.62 5.53
N ALA A 123 7.01 10.26 4.26
CA ALA A 123 8.22 9.58 3.80
C ALA A 123 9.49 10.36 4.17
N VAL A 124 9.52 11.68 3.98
CA VAL A 124 10.67 12.52 4.38
C VAL A 124 10.87 12.51 5.90
N LEU A 125 9.81 12.63 6.69
CA LEU A 125 9.90 12.74 8.14
C LEU A 125 10.25 11.42 8.84
N SER A 126 9.91 10.28 8.24
CA SER A 126 10.13 8.97 8.85
C SER A 126 11.26 8.16 8.23
N ASP A 127 11.49 8.34 6.93
CA ASP A 127 12.35 7.45 6.14
C ASP A 127 13.36 8.20 5.28
N GLY A 128 13.33 9.53 5.25
CA GLY A 128 14.14 10.34 4.34
C GLY A 128 15.11 11.30 5.03
N ASP A 129 15.86 12.01 4.20
CA ASP A 129 16.67 13.15 4.57
C ASP A 129 15.81 14.42 4.51
N ILE A 130 15.68 15.13 5.64
CA ILE A 130 14.91 16.37 5.75
C ILE A 130 15.55 17.52 4.97
N GLU A 131 16.89 17.60 4.95
CA GLU A 131 17.59 18.72 4.30
C GLU A 131 17.36 18.70 2.79
N THR A 132 17.50 17.52 2.19
CA THR A 132 17.30 17.32 0.75
C THR A 132 15.87 16.93 0.37
N GLN A 133 15.01 16.67 1.36
CA GLN A 133 13.65 16.15 1.19
C GLN A 133 13.61 14.90 0.29
N SER A 134 14.54 13.97 0.52
CA SER A 134 14.76 12.82 -0.35
C SER A 134 14.78 11.49 0.41
N TRP A 135 14.51 10.40 -0.29
CA TRP A 135 14.53 9.04 0.26
C TRP A 135 14.77 8.01 -0.84
N TRP A 136 15.05 6.77 -0.44
CA TRP A 136 15.15 5.61 -1.34
C TRP A 136 13.83 4.83 -1.38
N LEU A 137 13.42 4.41 -2.58
CA LEU A 137 12.15 3.70 -2.77
C LEU A 137 12.10 2.33 -2.09
N GLY A 138 13.25 1.66 -1.96
CA GLY A 138 13.54 0.51 -1.10
C GLY A 138 14.96 0.65 -0.55
N ALA A 139 15.62 -0.43 -0.15
CA ALA A 139 16.91 -0.37 0.54
C ALA A 139 17.92 0.66 -0.05
N GLY A 140 18.28 1.66 0.74
CA GLY A 140 19.32 2.62 0.39
C GLY A 140 20.74 2.10 0.69
N PRO A 141 21.79 2.88 0.41
CA PRO A 141 23.16 2.55 0.83
C PRO A 141 23.20 2.24 2.33
N ASN A 142 23.72 1.06 2.70
CA ASN A 142 23.76 0.55 4.08
C ASN A 142 22.37 0.27 4.73
N ASN A 143 21.30 0.10 3.93
CA ASN A 143 19.91 -0.12 4.39
C ASN A 143 19.40 1.03 5.26
N VAL A 144 19.56 2.23 4.71
CA VAL A 144 19.33 3.52 5.36
C VAL A 144 18.50 4.41 4.45
N GLY A 145 17.58 5.17 5.05
CA GLY A 145 16.87 6.24 4.36
C GLY A 145 15.87 5.72 3.33
N ASP A 146 15.15 4.64 3.65
CA ASP A 146 14.33 3.91 2.70
C ASP A 146 12.94 3.51 3.21
N LEU A 147 12.03 3.30 2.25
CA LEU A 147 10.66 2.86 2.53
C LEU A 147 10.52 1.38 2.93
N ASN A 148 11.58 0.55 2.93
CA ASN A 148 11.46 -0.81 3.47
C ASN A 148 11.47 -0.80 5.00
N ARG A 149 11.82 0.33 5.62
CA ARG A 149 11.81 0.49 7.07
C ARG A 149 10.42 0.23 7.64
N HIS A 150 10.32 -0.79 8.49
CA HIS A 150 9.07 -1.11 9.18
C HIS A 150 8.75 -0.11 10.30
N SER A 151 7.46 0.00 10.59
CA SER A 151 6.88 0.85 11.63
C SER A 151 6.95 2.35 11.32
N THR A 152 7.00 2.72 10.04
CA THR A 152 7.02 4.12 9.56
C THR A 152 5.94 4.34 8.50
N VAL A 153 6.31 4.53 7.23
CA VAL A 153 5.40 4.46 6.09
C VAL A 153 5.04 3.00 5.81
N GLU A 154 6.00 2.08 5.90
CA GLU A 154 5.73 0.65 5.79
C GLU A 154 5.13 0.12 7.10
N ALA A 155 4.08 -0.68 6.95
CA ALA A 155 3.25 -1.15 8.04
C ALA A 155 2.66 -2.54 7.73
N ASP A 156 2.30 -3.24 8.80
CA ASP A 156 1.62 -4.54 8.72
C ASP A 156 0.25 -4.43 8.03
N ILE A 157 -0.29 -5.60 7.65
CA ILE A 157 -1.58 -5.74 6.95
C ILE A 157 -1.50 -5.15 5.52
N SER A 158 -0.35 -5.31 4.87
CA SER A 158 -0.18 -4.91 3.48
C SER A 158 -1.13 -5.69 2.53
N PRO A 159 -1.58 -5.11 1.40
CA PRO A 159 -2.50 -5.80 0.49
C PRO A 159 -1.95 -7.11 -0.10
N ASN A 160 -0.64 -7.14 -0.40
CA ASN A 160 0.04 -8.22 -1.10
C ASN A 160 1.47 -8.50 -0.62
N LYS A 161 1.86 -8.01 0.57
CA LYS A 161 3.18 -8.24 1.19
C LYS A 161 3.01 -8.78 2.59
N GLU A 162 3.98 -9.56 3.05
CA GLU A 162 3.97 -10.10 4.42
C GLU A 162 4.26 -9.00 5.44
N ASP A 163 3.71 -9.17 6.63
CA ASP A 163 4.09 -8.39 7.82
C ASP A 163 5.59 -8.59 8.10
N PHE A 164 6.28 -7.53 8.54
CA PHE A 164 7.74 -7.54 8.72
C PHE A 164 8.21 -8.69 9.61
N TYR A 165 7.53 -8.91 10.74
CA TYR A 165 7.86 -9.98 11.68
C TYR A 165 7.68 -11.37 11.04
N ASN A 166 6.54 -11.60 10.38
CA ASN A 166 6.20 -12.89 9.77
C ASN A 166 7.07 -13.19 8.55
N GLY A 167 7.37 -12.17 7.73
CA GLY A 167 8.21 -12.23 6.53
C GLY A 167 9.71 -12.31 6.81
N CYS A 168 10.14 -12.26 8.07
CA CYS A 168 11.56 -12.12 8.44
C CYS A 168 12.23 -10.91 7.76
N GLY A 169 11.60 -9.75 7.89
CA GLY A 169 12.06 -8.51 7.28
C GLY A 169 11.79 -8.38 5.78
N ASP A 170 11.23 -9.40 5.14
CA ASP A 170 10.68 -9.26 3.78
C ASP A 170 9.24 -8.74 3.85
N ASN A 171 9.11 -7.42 3.91
CA ASN A 171 7.85 -6.66 3.90
C ASN A 171 7.58 -5.94 2.56
N HIS A 172 8.38 -6.21 1.53
CA HIS A 172 8.44 -5.39 0.32
C HIS A 172 8.34 -6.21 -0.98
N HIS A 173 8.72 -7.50 -1.00
CA HIS A 173 8.44 -8.37 -2.15
C HIS A 173 6.98 -8.84 -2.16
N ILE A 174 6.39 -9.05 -3.34
CA ILE A 174 5.04 -9.62 -3.44
C ILE A 174 4.99 -11.03 -2.84
N SER A 175 4.06 -11.26 -1.93
CA SER A 175 3.78 -12.57 -1.37
C SER A 175 2.87 -13.39 -2.30
N SER A 176 3.38 -14.51 -2.82
CA SER A 176 2.64 -15.41 -3.70
C SER A 176 1.33 -15.87 -3.04
N ARG A 177 1.38 -16.24 -1.75
CA ARG A 177 0.18 -16.70 -1.03
C ARG A 177 -0.86 -15.60 -0.80
N ILE A 178 -0.43 -14.35 -0.56
CA ILE A 178 -1.36 -13.23 -0.37
C ILE A 178 -2.00 -12.82 -1.70
N PHE A 179 -1.23 -12.77 -2.80
CA PHE A 179 -1.80 -12.43 -4.11
C PHE A 179 -2.75 -13.52 -4.62
N LYS A 180 -2.44 -14.81 -4.39
CA LYS A 180 -3.40 -15.91 -4.64
C LYS A 180 -4.72 -15.69 -3.90
N GLN A 181 -4.66 -15.38 -2.61
CA GLN A 181 -5.86 -15.11 -1.81
C GLN A 181 -6.71 -13.99 -2.41
N ASN A 182 -6.06 -12.90 -2.84
CA ASN A 182 -6.76 -11.79 -3.48
C ASN A 182 -7.44 -12.23 -4.79
N VAL A 183 -6.74 -13.00 -5.63
CA VAL A 183 -7.30 -13.57 -6.87
C VAL A 183 -8.47 -14.53 -6.61
N GLU A 184 -8.45 -15.30 -5.52
CA GLU A 184 -9.62 -16.12 -5.13
C GLU A 184 -10.83 -15.26 -4.75
N PHE A 185 -10.62 -14.10 -4.11
CA PHE A 185 -11.72 -13.16 -3.86
C PHE A 185 -12.26 -12.52 -5.15
N VAL A 186 -11.38 -12.20 -6.10
CA VAL A 186 -11.76 -11.72 -7.45
C VAL A 186 -12.57 -12.78 -8.20
N LYS A 187 -12.21 -14.06 -8.13
CA LYS A 187 -12.99 -15.14 -8.75
C LYS A 187 -14.42 -15.23 -8.22
N GLN A 188 -14.67 -14.79 -6.99
CA GLN A 188 -16.00 -14.77 -6.38
C GLN A 188 -16.76 -13.48 -6.68
N ASP A 189 -16.07 -12.41 -7.07
CA ASP A 189 -16.68 -11.15 -7.47
C ASP A 189 -17.49 -11.33 -8.78
N PRO A 190 -18.69 -10.73 -8.90
CA PRO A 190 -19.52 -10.88 -10.09
C PRO A 190 -18.87 -10.29 -11.35
N ASN A 191 -18.08 -9.21 -11.19
CA ASN A 191 -17.43 -8.50 -12.29
C ASN A 191 -15.99 -8.99 -12.53
N LYS A 192 -15.46 -9.85 -11.65
CA LYS A 192 -14.08 -10.36 -11.70
C LYS A 192 -13.03 -9.25 -11.60
N GLU A 193 -13.31 -8.28 -10.74
CA GLU A 193 -12.45 -7.11 -10.52
C GLU A 193 -11.87 -7.09 -9.11
N PHE A 194 -10.76 -6.37 -8.94
CA PHE A 194 -10.24 -5.98 -7.62
C PHE A 194 -11.05 -4.79 -7.07
N SER A 195 -12.37 -5.01 -6.97
CA SER A 195 -13.36 -4.02 -6.50
C SER A 195 -13.13 -3.65 -5.02
N TYR A 196 -13.78 -2.59 -4.55
CA TYR A 196 -13.79 -2.27 -3.11
C TYR A 196 -14.27 -3.43 -2.24
N ASP A 197 -15.24 -4.24 -2.71
CA ASP A 197 -15.67 -5.42 -1.94
C ASP A 197 -14.59 -6.48 -1.86
N VAL A 198 -13.90 -6.75 -2.97
CA VAL A 198 -12.75 -7.68 -3.00
C VAL A 198 -11.65 -7.17 -2.08
N MET A 199 -11.26 -5.90 -2.19
CA MET A 199 -10.19 -5.34 -1.37
C MET A 199 -10.58 -5.25 0.11
N ARG A 200 -11.87 -5.06 0.42
CA ARG A 200 -12.41 -5.16 1.79
C ARG A 200 -12.29 -6.59 2.33
N ARG A 201 -12.62 -7.62 1.54
CA ARG A 201 -12.43 -9.04 1.92
C ARG A 201 -10.96 -9.38 2.09
N GLN A 202 -10.09 -8.86 1.21
CA GLN A 202 -8.64 -9.00 1.31
C GLN A 202 -8.09 -8.38 2.59
N TYR A 203 -8.46 -7.14 2.90
CA TYR A 203 -8.10 -6.48 4.15
C TYR A 203 -8.57 -7.29 5.36
N SER A 204 -9.84 -7.74 5.35
CA SER A 204 -10.40 -8.54 6.43
C SER A 204 -9.60 -9.83 6.68
N ALA A 205 -9.21 -10.52 5.62
CA ALA A 205 -8.43 -11.75 5.71
C ALA A 205 -6.99 -11.49 6.18
N ASN A 206 -6.33 -10.45 5.65
CA ASN A 206 -4.97 -10.08 6.06
C ASN A 206 -4.96 -9.63 7.52
N ALA A 207 -5.90 -8.80 7.96
CA ALA A 207 -6.01 -8.35 9.34
C ALA A 207 -6.31 -9.52 10.30
N ALA A 208 -7.14 -10.49 9.89
CA ALA A 208 -7.38 -11.69 10.68
C ALA A 208 -6.09 -12.51 10.86
N PHE A 209 -5.33 -12.67 9.77
CA PHE A 209 -4.06 -13.37 9.78
C PHE A 209 -3.05 -12.68 10.72
N SER A 210 -2.84 -11.37 10.55
CA SER A 210 -1.91 -10.59 11.37
C SER A 210 -2.30 -10.61 12.85
N LYS A 211 -3.58 -10.42 13.18
CA LYS A 211 -4.05 -10.51 14.58
C LYS A 211 -3.79 -11.86 15.22
N GLN A 212 -3.85 -12.93 14.42
CA GLN A 212 -3.64 -14.28 14.91
C GLN A 212 -2.16 -14.66 15.01
N TYR A 213 -1.35 -14.28 14.01
CA TYR A 213 -0.02 -14.84 13.81
C TYR A 213 1.12 -13.83 13.88
N ASN A 214 0.82 -12.54 14.02
CA ASN A 214 1.81 -11.49 14.28
C ASN A 214 1.66 -11.01 15.74
N PRO A 215 2.44 -11.57 16.69
CA PRO A 215 2.40 -11.12 18.09
C PRO A 215 2.85 -9.66 18.25
N TYR A 216 3.55 -9.10 17.27
CA TYR A 216 4.09 -7.75 17.28
C TYR A 216 3.39 -6.81 16.30
N LEU A 217 2.17 -7.19 15.88
CA LEU A 217 1.30 -6.43 14.99
C LEU A 217 1.38 -4.93 15.31
N TYR A 218 1.92 -4.18 14.36
CA TYR A 218 2.10 -2.75 14.49
C TYR A 218 1.14 -2.02 13.58
N TYR A 219 0.25 -1.25 14.20
CA TYR A 219 -0.87 -0.59 13.51
C TYR A 219 -1.13 0.81 14.06
N PHE A 220 -0.06 1.54 14.41
CA PHE A 220 -0.16 2.87 15.02
C PHE A 220 -0.95 3.86 14.12
N PRO A 221 -1.59 4.92 14.65
CA PRO A 221 -2.59 5.69 13.90
C PRO A 221 -2.14 6.22 12.53
N PHE A 222 -0.87 6.58 12.36
CA PHE A 222 -0.38 7.02 11.05
C PHE A 222 -0.06 5.86 10.08
N PRO A 223 0.82 4.89 10.42
CA PRO A 223 1.07 3.72 9.57
C PRO A 223 -0.22 2.93 9.22
N SER A 224 -1.20 2.90 10.11
CA SER A 224 -2.51 2.29 9.83
C SER A 224 -3.31 3.04 8.76
N ILE A 225 -3.24 4.37 8.68
CA ILE A 225 -3.84 5.13 7.57
C ILE A 225 -3.23 4.67 6.25
N VAL A 226 -1.90 4.59 6.17
CA VAL A 226 -1.20 4.14 4.95
C VAL A 226 -1.60 2.70 4.59
N SER A 227 -1.60 1.80 5.58
CA SER A 227 -1.98 0.39 5.42
C SER A 227 -3.41 0.25 4.88
N VAL A 228 -4.41 0.91 5.50
CA VAL A 228 -5.80 0.86 5.03
C VAL A 228 -5.96 1.47 3.64
N VAL A 229 -5.42 2.67 3.43
CA VAL A 229 -5.62 3.44 2.18
C VAL A 229 -4.96 2.74 0.99
N ALA A 230 -3.88 1.97 1.19
CA ALA A 230 -3.25 1.18 0.14
C ALA A 230 -4.19 0.17 -0.54
N PHE A 231 -5.24 -0.30 0.15
CA PHE A 231 -6.26 -1.16 -0.45
C PHE A 231 -7.13 -0.43 -1.48
N ASN A 232 -7.37 0.87 -1.28
CA ASN A 232 -8.15 1.71 -2.20
C ASN A 232 -7.41 1.92 -3.53
N PHE A 233 -6.07 1.86 -3.52
CA PHE A 233 -5.27 2.13 -4.71
C PHE A 233 -5.46 1.08 -5.82
N TYR A 234 -5.95 -0.11 -5.47
CA TYR A 234 -6.27 -1.16 -6.45
C TYR A 234 -7.44 -0.74 -7.35
N PRO A 235 -8.65 -0.46 -6.82
CA PRO A 235 -9.76 0.02 -7.62
C PRO A 235 -9.60 1.46 -8.12
N GLU A 236 -8.79 2.30 -7.48
CA GLU A 236 -8.62 3.69 -7.90
C GLU A 236 -7.46 3.85 -8.89
N TYR A 237 -6.22 3.68 -8.44
CA TYR A 237 -5.05 4.01 -9.27
C TYR A 237 -4.63 2.92 -10.23
N PHE A 238 -4.91 1.66 -9.91
CA PHE A 238 -4.46 0.54 -10.73
C PHE A 238 -5.55 0.04 -11.68
N SER A 239 -6.70 0.70 -11.74
CA SER A 239 -7.75 0.46 -12.73
C SER A 239 -7.33 0.93 -14.12
N ASN A 240 -7.63 0.12 -15.14
CA ASN A 240 -7.35 0.50 -16.52
C ASN A 240 -8.48 1.37 -17.09
N GLY A 241 -8.19 2.65 -17.31
CA GLY A 241 -9.09 3.65 -17.88
C GLY A 241 -9.55 3.39 -19.31
N THR A 242 -8.98 2.42 -20.03
CA THR A 242 -9.47 1.97 -21.36
C THR A 242 -10.93 1.55 -21.34
N TYR A 243 -11.44 1.15 -20.17
CA TYR A 243 -12.78 0.59 -20.02
C TYR A 243 -13.82 1.60 -19.47
N GLY A 244 -13.54 2.91 -19.56
CA GLY A 244 -14.48 3.99 -19.24
C GLY A 244 -14.07 4.87 -18.05
N ALA A 245 -14.98 5.76 -17.63
CA ALA A 245 -14.73 6.71 -16.55
C ALA A 245 -14.50 5.99 -15.21
N GLY A 246 -13.29 6.09 -14.67
CA GLY A 246 -12.86 5.38 -13.45
C GLY A 246 -12.05 4.10 -13.72
N GLY A 247 -12.14 3.56 -14.94
CA GLY A 247 -11.43 2.35 -15.34
C GLY A 247 -11.95 1.06 -14.70
N VAL A 248 -11.34 -0.07 -15.08
CA VAL A 248 -11.67 -1.40 -14.55
C VAL A 248 -10.44 -1.98 -13.86
N ALA A 249 -10.61 -2.41 -12.60
CA ALA A 249 -9.57 -3.03 -11.78
C ALA A 249 -9.38 -4.51 -12.16
N ASN A 250 -9.09 -4.78 -13.43
CA ASN A 250 -8.97 -6.14 -13.93
C ASN A 250 -7.62 -6.79 -13.53
N TYR A 251 -7.58 -8.11 -13.63
CA TYR A 251 -6.40 -8.91 -13.31
C TYR A 251 -5.15 -8.50 -14.08
N GLU A 252 -5.25 -8.23 -15.39
CA GLU A 252 -4.09 -7.83 -16.20
C GLU A 252 -3.44 -6.55 -15.67
N SER A 253 -4.26 -5.54 -15.38
CA SER A 253 -3.82 -4.26 -14.83
C SER A 253 -3.19 -4.42 -13.45
N ILE A 254 -3.90 -5.04 -12.51
CA ILE A 254 -3.41 -5.20 -11.14
C ILE A 254 -2.16 -6.06 -11.11
N SER A 255 -2.17 -7.24 -11.75
CA SER A 255 -1.04 -8.17 -11.71
C SER A 255 0.23 -7.58 -12.33
N SER A 256 0.10 -6.82 -13.43
CA SER A 256 1.24 -6.14 -14.05
C SER A 256 1.79 -5.01 -13.16
N ILE A 257 0.91 -4.18 -12.59
CA ILE A 257 1.32 -3.02 -11.78
C ILE A 257 1.95 -3.45 -10.46
N VAL A 258 1.47 -4.51 -9.82
CA VAL A 258 2.05 -5.00 -8.57
C VAL A 258 3.23 -5.97 -8.76
N GLY A 259 3.56 -6.30 -10.01
CA GLY A 259 4.67 -7.21 -10.33
C GLY A 259 4.38 -8.68 -10.06
N ALA A 260 3.11 -9.12 -10.18
CA ALA A 260 2.68 -10.50 -9.98
C ALA A 260 2.61 -11.27 -11.30
N LYS A 261 3.53 -12.21 -11.55
CA LYS A 261 3.47 -13.07 -12.73
C LYS A 261 3.10 -14.50 -12.34
N TYR A 262 1.96 -14.98 -12.83
CA TYR A 262 1.51 -16.34 -12.58
C TYR A 262 2.37 -17.38 -13.32
N ASP A 263 2.93 -18.34 -12.58
CA ASP A 263 3.60 -19.51 -13.12
C ASP A 263 2.64 -20.70 -13.14
N LYS A 264 2.22 -21.11 -14.34
CA LYS A 264 1.30 -22.25 -14.54
C LYS A 264 1.87 -23.59 -14.06
N LYS A 265 3.19 -23.75 -13.99
CA LYS A 265 3.82 -25.02 -13.60
C LYS A 265 3.74 -25.26 -12.10
N THR A 266 3.92 -24.19 -11.32
CA THR A 266 3.93 -24.24 -9.86
C THR A 266 2.60 -23.81 -9.26
N GLY A 267 1.78 -23.07 -10.02
CA GLY A 267 0.58 -22.40 -9.53
C GLY A 267 0.90 -21.23 -8.60
N ASP A 268 2.15 -20.76 -8.57
CA ASP A 268 2.65 -19.64 -7.75
C ASP A 268 2.74 -18.33 -8.53
N TYR A 269 2.92 -17.22 -7.81
CA TYR A 269 3.25 -15.92 -8.39
C TYR A 269 4.73 -15.59 -8.18
N GLU A 270 5.40 -15.32 -9.29
CA GLU A 270 6.75 -14.79 -9.36
C GLU A 270 6.72 -13.26 -9.25
N TYR A 271 7.59 -12.69 -8.42
CA TYR A 271 7.79 -11.24 -8.37
C TYR A 271 8.61 -10.78 -9.58
N VAL A 272 8.03 -9.94 -10.42
CA VAL A 272 8.68 -9.39 -11.61
C VAL A 272 8.65 -7.86 -11.57
N PRO A 273 9.52 -7.15 -12.33
CA PRO A 273 9.51 -5.70 -12.35
C PRO A 273 8.12 -5.16 -12.72
N GLU A 274 7.65 -4.21 -11.93
CA GLU A 274 6.32 -3.60 -12.07
C GLU A 274 6.20 -2.84 -13.40
N ARG A 275 5.06 -3.03 -14.07
CA ARG A 275 4.78 -2.49 -15.40
C ARG A 275 3.35 -1.99 -15.52
N TRP A 276 3.12 -1.04 -16.42
CA TRP A 276 1.77 -0.87 -16.97
C TRP A 276 1.50 -2.01 -17.97
N PRO A 277 0.28 -2.57 -18.02
CA PRO A 277 -0.08 -3.46 -19.12
C PRO A 277 -0.17 -2.68 -20.44
N GLU A 278 -0.31 -3.38 -21.55
CA GLU A 278 -0.49 -2.73 -22.84
C GLU A 278 -1.81 -1.94 -22.88
N ASN A 279 -1.81 -0.82 -23.62
CA ASN A 279 -2.98 0.03 -23.80
C ASN A 279 -3.67 0.41 -22.47
N TRP A 280 -2.87 0.96 -21.55
CA TRP A 280 -3.34 1.38 -20.23
C TRP A 280 -3.54 2.90 -20.15
N TYR A 281 -4.60 3.33 -19.48
CA TYR A 281 -4.89 4.74 -19.24
C TYR A 281 -5.11 4.95 -17.74
N ARG A 282 -4.51 6.02 -17.20
CA ARG A 282 -4.83 6.44 -15.83
C ARG A 282 -6.26 6.97 -15.76
N ARG A 283 -6.84 6.97 -14.56
CA ARG A 283 -8.13 7.59 -14.29
C ARG A 283 -8.17 9.07 -14.67
N ALA A 284 -9.33 9.54 -15.14
CA ALA A 284 -9.50 10.88 -15.71
C ALA A 284 -9.70 11.99 -14.67
N THR A 285 -10.43 11.71 -13.59
CA THR A 285 -10.58 12.62 -12.44
C THR A 285 -9.43 12.40 -11.46
N PRO A 286 -8.99 13.38 -10.66
CA PRO A 286 -8.06 13.17 -9.54
C PRO A 286 -8.69 12.44 -8.34
N TYR A 287 -7.88 11.83 -7.47
CA TYR A 287 -8.29 11.12 -6.24
C TYR A 287 -7.41 11.66 -5.13
N GLY A 288 -8.02 12.36 -4.18
CA GLY A 288 -7.31 13.13 -3.18
C GLY A 288 -7.26 12.43 -1.84
N ALA A 289 -6.78 13.17 -0.85
CA ALA A 289 -6.63 12.68 0.51
C ALA A 289 -7.99 12.49 1.18
N VAL A 290 -8.96 13.37 0.90
CA VAL A 290 -10.30 13.30 1.48
C VAL A 290 -11.04 12.04 1.02
N GLU A 291 -11.03 11.75 -0.28
CA GLU A 291 -11.63 10.53 -0.81
C GLU A 291 -10.89 9.30 -0.28
N ALA A 292 -9.55 9.30 -0.33
CA ALA A 292 -8.73 8.21 0.19
C ALA A 292 -9.03 7.84 1.64
N LEU A 293 -9.11 8.84 2.53
CA LEU A 293 -9.46 8.64 3.93
C LEU A 293 -10.91 8.18 4.08
N THR A 294 -11.84 8.78 3.34
CA THR A 294 -13.27 8.43 3.40
C THR A 294 -13.48 6.98 2.99
N ASP A 295 -13.01 6.58 1.81
CA ASP A 295 -13.16 5.21 1.30
C ASP A 295 -12.46 4.20 2.21
N GLY A 296 -11.25 4.52 2.68
CA GLY A 296 -10.47 3.64 3.54
C GLY A 296 -11.20 3.34 4.85
N PHE A 297 -11.64 4.38 5.57
CA PHE A 297 -12.22 4.23 6.90
C PHE A 297 -13.72 3.89 6.91
N THR A 298 -14.43 4.06 5.80
CA THR A 298 -15.86 3.70 5.71
C THR A 298 -16.12 2.38 4.99
N ARG A 299 -15.23 1.95 4.09
CA ARG A 299 -15.46 0.76 3.23
C ARG A 299 -14.48 -0.38 3.52
N ILE A 300 -13.22 -0.08 3.82
CA ILE A 300 -12.17 -1.11 4.04
C ILE A 300 -12.02 -1.44 5.53
N TYR A 301 -11.60 -0.46 6.34
CA TYR A 301 -11.24 -0.64 7.75
C TYR A 301 -12.32 -1.33 8.60
N PRO A 302 -13.64 -1.01 8.46
CA PRO A 302 -14.67 -1.61 9.30
C PRO A 302 -14.83 -3.12 9.14
N ALA A 303 -14.32 -3.72 8.07
CA ALA A 303 -14.48 -5.15 7.82
C ALA A 303 -13.75 -6.02 8.86
N ASN A 304 -12.62 -5.54 9.38
CA ASN A 304 -11.90 -6.23 10.44
C ASN A 304 -10.98 -5.25 11.20
N PRO A 305 -11.53 -4.44 12.12
CA PRO A 305 -10.77 -3.37 12.75
C PRO A 305 -9.61 -3.92 13.59
N VAL A 306 -8.54 -3.13 13.61
CA VAL A 306 -7.36 -3.30 14.47
C VAL A 306 -7.20 -2.02 15.27
N ALA A 307 -7.02 -2.15 16.59
CA ALA A 307 -6.94 -0.99 17.47
C ALA A 307 -5.66 -0.20 17.17
N MET A 308 -5.83 1.05 16.73
CA MET A 308 -4.71 1.85 16.23
C MET A 308 -3.69 2.19 17.31
N ALA A 309 -4.09 2.47 18.55
CA ALA A 309 -3.13 2.77 19.61
C ALA A 309 -2.30 1.54 20.03
N PHE A 310 -2.91 0.35 19.98
CA PHE A 310 -2.33 -0.90 20.45
C PHE A 310 -2.91 -2.06 19.63
N GLY A 311 -2.19 -2.49 18.59
CA GLY A 311 -2.70 -3.45 17.58
C GLY A 311 -3.17 -4.79 18.16
N GLN A 312 -2.70 -5.14 19.35
CA GLN A 312 -2.97 -6.40 20.05
C GLN A 312 -4.26 -6.35 20.87
N ILE A 313 -4.90 -5.19 21.06
CA ILE A 313 -6.20 -5.13 21.74
C ILE A 313 -7.21 -5.99 20.96
N GLY A 314 -7.83 -6.94 21.66
CA GLY A 314 -8.78 -7.88 21.05
C GLY A 314 -8.11 -9.02 20.27
N THR A 315 -6.79 -9.21 20.42
CA THR A 315 -6.04 -10.34 19.85
C THR A 315 -5.63 -11.34 20.93
N PRO A 316 -5.33 -12.60 20.57
CA PRO A 316 -4.76 -13.58 21.51
C PRO A 316 -3.36 -13.21 22.04
N ASN A 317 -2.69 -12.21 21.42
CA ASN A 317 -1.29 -11.86 21.68
C ASN A 317 -1.12 -10.72 22.69
N LEU A 318 -2.21 -10.18 23.26
CA LEU A 318 -2.16 -9.07 24.22
C LEU A 318 -1.52 -9.49 25.55
N ASN A 319 -0.37 -8.89 25.88
CA ASN A 319 0.30 -9.02 27.17
C ASN A 319 1.19 -7.79 27.44
N ALA A 320 1.84 -7.74 28.60
CA ALA A 320 2.67 -6.59 28.98
C ALA A 320 3.82 -6.33 27.99
N THR A 321 4.49 -7.38 27.50
CA THR A 321 5.60 -7.30 26.55
C THR A 321 5.15 -6.72 25.21
N THR A 322 4.03 -7.22 24.65
CA THR A 322 3.52 -6.75 23.36
C THR A 322 2.98 -5.31 23.47
N LEU A 323 2.35 -4.95 24.58
CA LEU A 323 1.89 -3.59 24.83
C LEU A 323 3.07 -2.59 24.88
N LEU A 324 4.13 -2.94 25.61
CA LEU A 324 5.33 -2.10 25.74
C LEU A 324 6.10 -2.00 24.42
N CYS A 325 6.17 -3.08 23.63
CA CYS A 325 6.75 -3.06 22.27
C CYS A 325 5.94 -2.16 21.31
N ASN A 326 4.60 -2.08 21.41
CA ASN A 326 3.82 -1.14 20.61
C ASN A 326 4.04 0.31 21.00
N ALA A 327 4.10 0.59 22.31
CA ALA A 327 4.44 1.92 22.80
C ALA A 327 5.84 2.34 22.28
N PHE A 328 6.80 1.41 22.30
CA PHE A 328 8.11 1.63 21.71
C PHE A 328 8.03 1.93 20.21
N GLN A 329 7.43 1.06 19.41
CA GLN A 329 7.31 1.26 17.96
C GLN A 329 6.54 2.56 17.62
N GLY A 330 5.50 2.90 18.38
CA GLY A 330 4.75 4.16 18.28
C GLY A 330 5.64 5.39 18.45
N LEU A 331 6.43 5.45 19.53
CA LEU A 331 7.39 6.53 19.76
C LEU A 331 8.41 6.66 18.62
N ASN A 332 8.87 5.53 18.06
CA ASN A 332 9.82 5.54 16.94
C ASN A 332 9.23 5.98 15.60
N SER A 333 7.93 5.77 15.39
CA SER A 333 7.25 6.17 14.15
C SER A 333 6.99 7.68 14.06
N VAL A 334 6.87 8.37 15.20
CA VAL A 334 6.47 9.78 15.26
C VAL A 334 7.60 10.74 15.63
N THR A 335 8.78 10.25 15.96
CA THR A 335 9.92 11.11 16.33
C THR A 335 10.55 11.69 15.04
N PRO A 336 10.35 12.99 14.73
CA PRO A 336 10.89 13.58 13.50
C PRO A 336 12.42 13.67 13.57
N LEU A 337 13.13 13.50 12.43
CA LEU A 337 14.60 13.58 12.39
C LEU A 337 15.16 14.90 12.97
N ALA A 338 14.43 16.01 12.84
CA ALA A 338 14.83 17.32 13.37
C ALA A 338 14.84 17.39 14.91
N ILE A 339 13.94 16.64 15.58
CA ILE A 339 13.89 16.60 17.05
C ILE A 339 14.96 15.65 17.60
N ALA A 340 15.27 14.57 16.89
CA ALA A 340 16.34 13.65 17.28
C ALA A 340 17.74 14.33 17.25
N GLY A 341 17.99 15.21 16.27
CA GLY A 341 19.22 16.01 16.22
C GLY A 341 19.33 17.12 17.27
N GLN A 342 18.22 17.81 17.59
CA GLN A 342 18.22 18.89 18.60
C GLN A 342 18.13 18.40 20.04
N SER A 343 17.80 17.13 20.26
CA SER A 343 17.55 16.61 21.61
C SER A 343 18.34 15.34 21.88
N ARG A 344 19.66 15.49 21.92
CA ARG A 344 20.51 14.62 22.76
C ARG A 344 19.87 14.42 24.15
N GLY A 345 19.13 15.42 24.65
CA GLY A 345 18.28 15.37 25.84
C GLY A 345 16.97 14.57 25.76
N ALA A 346 16.19 14.57 24.67
CA ALA A 346 14.95 13.77 24.62
C ALA A 346 15.26 12.30 24.32
N GLN A 347 16.26 12.04 23.49
CA GLN A 347 16.77 10.69 23.26
C GLN A 347 17.48 10.14 24.51
N ALA A 348 18.22 10.97 25.25
CA ALA A 348 18.72 10.60 26.58
C ALA A 348 17.61 10.45 27.62
N SER A 349 16.50 11.20 27.53
CA SER A 349 15.36 11.07 28.45
C SER A 349 14.54 9.80 28.17
N VAL A 350 14.34 9.45 26.89
CA VAL A 350 13.76 8.17 26.49
C VAL A 350 14.72 7.05 26.87
N THR A 351 16.01 7.13 26.54
CA THR A 351 17.02 6.12 26.93
C THR A 351 17.17 5.99 28.45
N TRP A 352 17.07 7.09 29.21
CA TRP A 352 17.07 7.11 30.67
C TRP A 352 15.80 6.49 31.24
N ALA A 353 14.62 6.84 30.70
CA ALA A 353 13.34 6.25 31.11
C ALA A 353 13.28 4.75 30.78
N LEU A 354 13.79 4.36 29.62
CA LEU A 354 13.98 2.97 29.21
C LEU A 354 15.01 2.25 30.11
N GLY A 355 16.09 2.94 30.51
CA GLY A 355 17.11 2.44 31.42
C GLY A 355 16.59 2.21 32.84
N LYS A 356 15.60 2.98 33.30
CA LYS A 356 14.90 2.76 34.58
C LYS A 356 14.00 1.52 34.59
N LEU A 357 13.70 0.96 33.42
CA LEU A 357 12.93 -0.28 33.31
C LEU A 357 13.83 -1.52 33.40
N ILE A 358 15.14 -1.37 33.24
CA ILE A 358 16.14 -2.42 33.53
C ILE A 358 16.11 -2.77 35.02
N ASP A 359 15.89 -1.77 35.88
CA ASP A 359 15.80 -1.92 37.34
C ASP A 359 14.58 -2.76 37.80
N VAL A 360 13.61 -3.04 36.89
CA VAL A 360 12.44 -3.92 37.16
C VAL A 360 12.50 -5.27 36.44
N GLY A 361 13.68 -5.70 35.99
CA GLY A 361 13.89 -7.04 35.43
C GLY A 361 13.57 -7.17 33.93
N LEU A 362 13.49 -6.06 33.21
CA LEU A 362 13.38 -6.03 31.74
C LEU A 362 14.77 -5.81 31.12
N ASP A 363 15.70 -6.72 31.40
CA ASP A 363 17.09 -6.61 30.92
C ASP A 363 17.22 -6.87 29.40
N GLY A 364 18.21 -6.22 28.78
CA GLY A 364 18.69 -6.56 27.42
C GLY A 364 17.80 -6.23 26.22
N THR A 365 16.63 -5.60 26.37
CA THR A 365 15.71 -5.37 25.24
C THR A 365 15.06 -3.99 25.21
N THR A 366 14.66 -3.65 24.00
CA THR A 366 13.86 -2.50 23.62
C THR A 366 12.42 -2.63 24.16
N LEU A 367 12.23 -2.53 25.47
CA LEU A 367 10.95 -2.78 26.14
C LEU A 367 10.36 -4.19 25.90
N GLY A 368 11.21 -5.22 25.78
CA GLY A 368 10.77 -6.58 25.46
C GLY A 368 10.39 -6.81 23.99
N CYS A 369 10.56 -5.79 23.13
CA CYS A 369 10.38 -5.89 21.69
C CYS A 369 11.57 -6.62 21.05
N PRO A 370 11.38 -7.74 20.35
CA PRO A 370 12.46 -8.42 19.66
C PRO A 370 13.13 -7.51 18.64
N LYS A 371 14.44 -7.64 18.45
CA LYS A 371 15.13 -6.85 17.43
C LYS A 371 14.64 -7.18 16.00
N THR A 372 14.01 -8.34 15.80
CA THR A 372 13.41 -8.77 14.52
C THR A 372 12.05 -8.14 14.23
N THR A 373 11.50 -7.35 15.16
CA THR A 373 10.25 -6.61 14.96
C THR A 373 10.50 -5.12 14.77
N ILE A 374 11.76 -4.71 14.82
CA ILE A 374 12.16 -3.30 14.72
C ILE A 374 13.26 -3.16 13.69
N SER A 375 13.00 -2.38 12.63
CA SER A 375 14.08 -1.82 11.81
C SER A 375 14.74 -0.69 12.60
N GLN A 376 15.69 -0.99 13.49
CA GLN A 376 16.29 0.04 14.36
C GLN A 376 17.22 0.93 13.54
N ASN A 377 16.77 2.15 13.24
CA ASN A 377 17.56 3.21 12.64
C ASN A 377 17.23 4.51 13.41
N PHE A 378 18.00 4.79 14.47
CA PHE A 378 17.93 6.06 15.18
C PHE A 378 18.85 7.09 14.48
N TYR A 379 18.27 8.21 14.06
CA TYR A 379 18.93 9.32 13.35
C TYR A 379 19.44 10.38 14.34
N PRO A 380 20.74 10.68 14.35
CA PRO A 380 21.16 12.08 14.42
C PRO A 380 22.48 12.28 13.65
N ASP A 381 22.43 12.67 12.39
CA ASP A 381 23.51 13.48 11.84
C ASP A 381 22.97 14.51 10.85
N VAL A 382 23.71 15.60 10.68
CA VAL A 382 23.44 16.79 9.85
C VAL A 382 23.30 16.49 8.35
N LYS A 383 23.31 15.21 7.96
CA LYS A 383 23.18 14.68 6.60
C LYS A 383 22.00 13.68 6.44
N GLY A 384 21.09 13.61 7.40
CA GLY A 384 19.81 12.90 7.24
C GLY A 384 19.83 11.37 7.21
N GLY A 385 20.78 10.70 7.88
CA GLY A 385 20.88 9.22 7.97
C GLY A 385 20.94 8.68 9.42
N PRO A 386 20.58 7.41 9.69
CA PRO A 386 20.75 6.77 10.99
C PRO A 386 22.24 6.55 11.27
N LEU A 387 22.63 6.61 12.55
CA LEU A 387 24.04 6.53 12.95
C LEU A 387 24.67 5.17 12.71
N GLN A 388 23.86 4.13 12.63
CA GLN A 388 24.30 2.74 12.55
C GLN A 388 23.31 1.97 11.67
N PRO A 389 23.77 0.98 10.89
CA PRO A 389 22.88 0.00 10.26
C PRO A 389 22.00 -0.68 11.30
N PRO A 390 20.80 -1.18 10.95
CA PRO A 390 19.98 -1.93 11.87
C PRO A 390 20.78 -3.09 12.49
N PRO A 391 20.79 -3.27 13.82
CA PRO A 391 21.49 -4.36 14.50
C PRO A 391 20.89 -5.72 14.17
N VAL A 392 19.74 -5.75 13.50
CA VAL A 392 19.25 -6.90 12.76
C VAL A 392 19.27 -6.51 11.30
N GLN A 393 20.38 -6.79 10.62
CA GLN A 393 20.29 -7.07 9.20
C GLN A 393 19.42 -8.31 9.08
N THR A 394 18.13 -8.12 8.83
CA THR A 394 17.30 -9.23 8.38
C THR A 394 17.90 -9.66 7.05
N LYS A 395 18.13 -10.97 6.88
CA LYS A 395 18.74 -11.54 5.68
C LYS A 395 18.05 -11.09 4.38
N ASN A 396 16.82 -10.61 4.49
CA ASN A 396 15.95 -10.25 3.38
C ASN A 396 15.61 -8.74 3.30
N ASN A 397 16.18 -7.86 4.15
CA ASN A 397 16.05 -6.41 3.96
C ASN A 397 17.14 -5.93 3.00
N GLY A 398 16.76 -5.68 1.74
CA GLY A 398 17.66 -5.30 0.66
C GLY A 398 16.90 -4.96 -0.63
N ASN A 399 17.62 -4.51 -1.67
CA ASN A 399 17.00 -4.29 -2.98
C ASN A 399 16.67 -5.61 -3.65
N ASN A 400 15.41 -5.75 -4.04
CA ASN A 400 14.77 -7.00 -4.38
C ASN A 400 15.36 -7.71 -5.61
N VAL A 401 15.49 -9.03 -5.49
CA VAL A 401 15.86 -9.91 -6.58
C VAL A 401 14.60 -10.36 -7.31
N TYR A 402 14.33 -9.74 -8.46
CA TYR A 402 13.24 -10.14 -9.33
C TYR A 402 13.38 -11.58 -9.85
N ASN A 403 12.28 -12.09 -10.39
CA ASN A 403 12.16 -13.41 -11.01
C ASN A 403 12.27 -14.56 -9.99
N LYS A 404 11.62 -14.38 -8.84
CA LYS A 404 11.56 -15.35 -7.74
C LYS A 404 10.16 -15.41 -7.15
N VAL A 405 9.84 -16.55 -6.54
CA VAL A 405 8.58 -16.75 -5.79
C VAL A 405 8.84 -16.55 -4.32
N TYR A 406 8.16 -15.57 -3.72
CA TYR A 406 8.24 -15.24 -2.30
C TYR A 406 6.99 -15.75 -1.57
N HIS A 407 7.18 -16.24 -0.34
CA HIS A 407 6.11 -16.64 0.59
C HIS A 407 5.01 -17.52 -0.07
N ARG A 408 5.38 -18.74 -0.47
CA ARG A 408 4.43 -19.73 -1.02
C ARG A 408 3.40 -20.21 -0.01
N THR A 409 3.79 -20.23 1.26
CA THR A 409 2.98 -20.69 2.40
C THR A 409 2.88 -19.58 3.42
N ALA A 410 1.77 -19.55 4.16
CA ALA A 410 1.52 -18.51 5.15
C ALA A 410 2.49 -18.65 6.34
N PRO A 411 3.32 -17.63 6.64
CA PRO A 411 4.26 -17.66 7.75
C PRO A 411 3.56 -17.44 9.10
N LYS A 412 3.14 -18.53 9.75
CA LYS A 412 2.48 -18.50 11.06
C LYS A 412 3.45 -18.30 12.24
N GLN A 413 4.74 -18.32 11.96
CA GLN A 413 5.88 -18.10 12.86
C GLN A 413 6.94 -17.33 12.04
N PRO A 414 7.83 -16.55 12.65
CA PRO A 414 8.90 -15.88 11.91
C PRO A 414 9.71 -16.91 11.13
N ILE A 415 9.91 -16.68 9.82
CA ILE A 415 10.61 -17.64 8.93
C ILE A 415 12.10 -17.80 9.31
N CYS A 416 12.67 -16.92 10.13
CA CYS A 416 14.09 -16.97 10.51
C CYS A 416 14.35 -17.31 11.97
N ASP A 417 15.57 -17.82 12.19
CA ASP A 417 16.14 -18.07 13.50
C ASP A 417 16.41 -16.72 14.22
N ILE A 418 15.48 -16.38 15.11
CA ILE A 418 15.49 -15.17 15.93
C ILE A 418 16.55 -15.21 17.06
N THR A 419 17.32 -16.29 17.18
CA THR A 419 18.36 -16.48 18.23
C THR A 419 19.79 -16.31 17.71
N ALA A 420 19.99 -16.22 16.40
CA ALA A 420 21.32 -16.08 15.81
C ALA A 420 21.89 -14.67 16.07
N PRO A 421 23.12 -14.54 16.59
CA PRO A 421 23.76 -13.24 16.75
C PRO A 421 23.94 -12.56 15.39
N ALA A 422 23.74 -11.24 15.36
CA ALA A 422 23.98 -10.44 14.17
C ALA A 422 25.43 -10.65 13.68
N ALA A 423 25.61 -10.83 12.36
CA ALA A 423 26.94 -10.89 11.79
C ALA A 423 27.70 -9.59 12.13
N PRO A 424 28.98 -9.66 12.50
CA PRO A 424 29.76 -8.47 12.79
C PRO A 424 29.78 -7.57 11.54
N ALA A 425 29.45 -6.28 11.74
CA ALA A 425 29.65 -5.26 10.72
C ALA A 425 31.16 -5.15 10.45
N TYR A 426 31.57 -5.35 9.20
CA TYR A 426 32.95 -5.15 8.74
C TYR A 426 33.20 -3.69 8.39
#